data_AF-A0A1B6DR07-F1
#
_entry.id   AF-A0A1B6DR07-F1
#
_cell.length_a   1.000
_cell.length_b   1.000
_cell.length_c   1.000
_cell.angle_alpha   90.00
_cell.angle_beta   90.00
_cell.angle_gamma   90.00
#
_symmetry.space_group_name_H-M   'P 1'
#
loop_
_entity.id
_entity.type
_entity.pdbx_description
1 polymer ?
#
loop_
_entity_poly.entity_id
_entity_poly.type
_entity_poly.pdbx_seq_one_letter_code
_entity_poly.pdbx_strand_id
1 'polypeptide(L)'
;VLKEEPIRVTIRGLRRTFYPPLHHSPQDNSPPEKRLALEWVYGYRGTDSKRNLWVLPTGELLYFVAAVAVLYDRDEEGQRHYTGHTEDIQCMDLHPSREMVAS
;
A
#
# COMPACT_ATOMS: atom_id res chain seq x y z
N VAL A 1 19.95 -39.96 -1.02
CA VAL A 1 19.61 -38.52 -1.18
C VAL A 1 20.05 -37.83 0.10
N LEU A 2 21.01 -36.91 0.03
CA LEU A 2 21.49 -36.19 1.22
C LEU A 2 20.32 -35.39 1.79
N LYS A 3 20.04 -35.60 3.08
CA LYS A 3 18.97 -34.91 3.79
C LYS A 3 19.47 -33.49 4.07
N GLU A 4 18.84 -32.50 3.46
CA GLU A 4 19.18 -31.10 3.72
C GLU A 4 19.00 -30.76 5.21
N GLU A 5 19.86 -29.87 5.71
CA GLU A 5 19.83 -29.48 7.11
C GLU A 5 18.58 -28.63 7.42
N PRO A 6 17.99 -28.79 8.61
CA PRO A 6 16.85 -27.96 9.01
C PRO A 6 17.24 -26.48 9.16
N ILE A 7 16.43 -25.58 8.61
CA ILE A 7 16.59 -24.13 8.75
C ILE A 7 16.17 -23.73 10.17
N ARG A 8 17.03 -22.99 10.87
CA ARG A 8 16.74 -22.50 12.23
C ARG A 8 16.63 -20.98 12.22
N VAL A 9 15.47 -20.46 12.59
CA VAL A 9 15.17 -19.01 12.59
C VAL A 9 14.81 -18.56 14.00
N THR A 10 15.40 -17.46 14.46
CA THR A 10 15.00 -16.81 15.71
C THR A 10 14.02 -15.69 15.40
N ILE A 11 12.77 -15.84 15.83
CA ILE A 11 11.70 -14.86 15.63
C ILE A 11 11.28 -14.35 17.01
N ARG A 12 11.52 -13.05 17.27
CA ARG A 12 11.23 -12.41 18.58
C ARG A 12 11.88 -13.17 19.77
N GLY A 13 13.13 -13.58 19.61
CA GLY A 13 13.88 -14.35 20.63
C GLY A 13 13.50 -15.84 20.72
N LEU A 14 12.41 -16.28 20.09
CA LEU A 14 12.03 -17.69 20.05
C LEU A 14 12.71 -18.39 18.87
N ARG A 15 13.47 -19.45 19.15
CA ARG A 15 14.09 -20.29 18.13
C ARG A 15 13.06 -21.27 17.54
N ARG A 16 12.87 -21.23 16.22
CA ARG A 16 12.04 -22.16 15.45
C ARG A 16 12.90 -22.95 14.46
N THR A 17 12.53 -24.20 14.22
CA THR A 17 13.23 -25.11 13.30
C THR A 17 12.26 -25.56 12.21
N PHE A 18 12.67 -25.43 10.95
CA PHE A 18 11.90 -25.79 9.76
C PHE A 18 12.63 -26.91 9.02
N TYR A 19 11.94 -28.00 8.74
CA TYR A 19 12.50 -29.16 8.05
C TYR A 19 12.05 -29.12 6.58
N PRO A 20 12.98 -29.11 5.61
CA PRO A 20 12.62 -29.08 4.20
C PRO A 20 12.00 -30.42 3.75
N PRO A 21 11.12 -30.42 2.74
CA PRO A 21 10.64 -31.65 2.10
C PRO A 21 11.79 -32.42 1.46
N LEU A 22 11.64 -33.76 1.39
CA LEU A 22 12.64 -34.64 0.77
C LEU A 22 12.85 -34.37 -0.74
N HIS A 23 11.83 -33.85 -1.42
CA HIS A 23 11.86 -33.51 -2.83
C HIS A 23 11.31 -32.09 -3.00
N HIS A 24 12.15 -31.17 -3.45
CA HIS A 24 11.77 -29.80 -3.76
C HIS A 24 12.74 -29.21 -4.80
N SER A 25 12.32 -28.15 -5.46
CA SER A 25 13.19 -27.39 -6.36
C SER A 25 14.33 -26.73 -5.57
N PRO A 26 15.51 -26.53 -6.17
CA PRO A 26 16.59 -25.77 -5.53
C PRO A 26 16.10 -24.39 -5.08
N GLN A 27 16.69 -23.89 -3.99
CA GLN A 27 16.37 -22.55 -3.50
C GLN A 27 16.71 -21.49 -4.55
N ASP A 28 15.72 -20.68 -4.92
CA ASP A 28 15.88 -19.48 -5.74
C ASP A 28 15.53 -18.25 -4.90
N ASN A 29 16.49 -17.34 -4.76
CA ASN A 29 16.33 -16.09 -4.02
C ASN A 29 16.25 -14.88 -4.98
N SER A 30 16.05 -15.10 -6.28
CA SER A 30 15.81 -14.04 -7.24
C SER A 30 14.48 -13.31 -6.94
N PRO A 31 14.37 -12.01 -7.27
CA PRO A 31 13.12 -11.29 -7.12
C PRO A 31 12.02 -11.90 -7.98
N PRO A 32 10.75 -11.92 -7.52
CA PRO A 32 9.64 -12.35 -8.35
C PRO A 32 9.52 -11.52 -9.64
N GLU A 33 9.11 -12.15 -10.73
CA GLU A 33 8.88 -11.46 -12.01
C GLU A 33 7.70 -10.48 -11.96
N LYS A 34 6.75 -10.70 -11.04
CA LYS A 34 5.56 -9.88 -10.89
C LYS A 34 5.80 -8.76 -9.87
N ARG A 35 5.15 -7.62 -10.13
CA ARG A 35 5.15 -6.46 -9.24
C ARG A 35 3.74 -6.23 -8.71
N LEU A 36 3.66 -5.73 -7.48
CA LEU A 36 2.42 -5.27 -6.90
C LEU A 36 2.14 -3.84 -7.36
N ALA A 37 0.88 -3.53 -7.61
CA ALA A 37 0.37 -2.19 -7.86
C ALA A 37 -0.82 -1.96 -6.93
N LEU A 38 -0.94 -0.76 -6.38
CA LEU A 38 -2.08 -0.38 -5.57
C LEU A 38 -3.30 -0.19 -6.49
N GLU A 39 -4.33 -1.00 -6.29
CA GLU A 39 -5.57 -0.94 -7.07
C GLU A 39 -6.64 -0.14 -6.33
N TRP A 40 -6.81 -0.37 -5.02
CA TRP A 40 -7.88 0.23 -4.24
C TRP A 40 -7.48 0.51 -2.80
N VAL A 41 -7.95 1.64 -2.28
CA VAL A 41 -7.91 2.01 -0.87
C VAL A 41 -9.33 2.03 -0.33
N TYR A 42 -9.60 1.18 0.66
CA TYR A 42 -10.90 1.13 1.34
C TYR A 42 -10.93 2.06 2.55
N GLY A 43 -12.05 2.74 2.73
CA GLY A 43 -12.30 3.64 3.85
C GLY A 43 -12.13 5.12 3.51
N TYR A 44 -12.53 5.96 4.46
CA TYR A 44 -12.41 7.41 4.42
C TYR A 44 -12.15 7.90 5.85
N ARG A 45 -11.16 8.78 6.04
CA ARG A 45 -10.81 9.32 7.37
C ARG A 45 -11.76 10.46 7.77
N GLY A 46 -13.01 10.11 8.10
CA GLY A 46 -14.04 11.08 8.48
C GLY A 46 -14.21 11.34 9.98
N THR A 47 -13.62 10.52 10.84
CA THR A 47 -13.86 10.56 12.30
C THR A 47 -13.05 11.64 13.00
N ASP A 48 -11.78 11.76 12.65
CA ASP A 48 -10.78 12.58 13.35
C ASP A 48 -10.12 13.64 12.45
N SER A 49 -10.56 13.75 11.19
CA SER A 49 -10.13 14.77 10.24
C SER A 49 -11.33 15.54 9.70
N LYS A 50 -11.09 16.79 9.27
CA LYS A 50 -12.10 17.70 8.74
C LYS A 50 -11.53 18.39 7.51
N ARG A 51 -12.42 18.82 6.61
CA ARG A 51 -12.04 19.52 5.36
C ARG A 51 -10.98 18.73 4.58
N ASN A 52 -11.26 17.45 4.37
CA ASN A 52 -10.36 16.50 3.71
C ASN A 52 -11.02 15.75 2.55
N LEU A 53 -12.06 16.36 1.96
CA LEU A 53 -12.78 15.84 0.80
C LEU A 53 -13.07 16.99 -0.16
N TRP A 54 -12.61 16.87 -1.40
CA TRP A 54 -12.85 17.82 -2.48
C TRP A 54 -13.33 17.10 -3.74
N VAL A 55 -14.07 17.80 -4.58
CA VAL A 55 -14.40 17.36 -5.95
C VAL A 55 -13.50 18.14 -6.91
N LEU A 56 -12.67 17.42 -7.67
CA LEU A 56 -11.76 18.02 -8.65
C LEU A 56 -12.53 18.44 -9.92
N PRO A 57 -11.96 19.34 -10.75
CA PRO A 57 -12.55 19.70 -12.04
C PRO A 57 -12.75 18.50 -12.98
N THR A 58 -12.00 17.42 -12.78
CA THR A 58 -12.13 16.14 -13.49
C THR A 58 -13.38 15.35 -13.08
N GLY A 59 -14.02 15.69 -11.96
CA GLY A 59 -15.12 14.91 -11.36
C GLY A 59 -14.66 13.95 -10.27
N GLU A 60 -13.35 13.71 -10.15
CA GLU A 60 -12.78 12.82 -9.14
C GLU A 60 -12.97 13.35 -7.72
N LEU A 61 -13.23 12.44 -6.77
CA LEU A 61 -13.21 12.71 -5.35
C LEU A 61 -11.78 12.62 -4.82
N LEU A 62 -11.27 13.73 -4.31
CA LEU A 62 -9.96 13.81 -3.66
C LEU A 62 -10.11 13.72 -2.14
N TYR A 63 -9.48 12.74 -1.51
CA TYR A 63 -9.40 12.58 -0.05
C TYR A 63 -8.14 11.80 0.35
N PHE A 64 -7.92 11.52 1.64
CA PHE A 64 -6.78 10.72 2.09
C PHE A 64 -7.16 9.67 3.14
N VAL A 65 -6.37 8.59 3.17
CA VAL A 65 -6.41 7.50 4.15
C VAL A 65 -4.98 7.04 4.42
N ALA A 66 -4.58 6.94 5.68
CA ALA A 66 -3.20 6.68 6.07
C ALA A 66 -2.23 7.64 5.34
N ALA A 67 -1.15 7.12 4.75
CA ALA A 67 -0.16 7.88 3.98
C ALA A 67 -0.54 8.12 2.50
N VAL A 68 -1.78 7.87 2.08
CA VAL A 68 -2.16 7.86 0.67
C VAL A 68 -3.23 8.91 0.38
N ALA A 69 -2.97 9.78 -0.60
CA ALA A 69 -4.03 10.60 -1.19
C ALA A 69 -4.70 9.83 -2.32
N VAL A 70 -6.02 9.76 -2.28
CA VAL A 70 -6.88 9.00 -3.19
C VAL A 70 -7.62 9.99 -4.09
N LEU A 71 -7.56 9.78 -5.40
CA LEU A 71 -8.41 10.41 -6.38
C LEU A 71 -9.32 9.32 -6.93
N TYR A 72 -10.60 9.38 -6.57
CA TYR A 72 -11.58 8.36 -6.92
C TYR A 72 -12.53 8.88 -8.00
N ASP A 73 -12.47 8.27 -9.18
CA ASP A 73 -13.43 8.45 -10.25
C ASP A 73 -14.64 7.54 -10.02
N ARG A 74 -15.81 8.15 -9.80
CA ARG A 74 -17.05 7.41 -9.53
C ARG A 74 -17.74 6.88 -10.78
N ASP A 75 -17.47 7.49 -11.94
CA ASP A 75 -18.10 7.12 -13.19
C ASP A 75 -17.37 5.94 -13.82
N GLU A 76 -16.04 5.95 -13.75
CA GLU A 76 -15.17 4.83 -14.18
C GLU A 76 -14.98 3.75 -13.11
N GLU A 77 -15.45 3.99 -11.89
CA GLU A 77 -15.25 3.12 -10.72
C GLU A 77 -13.77 2.76 -10.51
N GLY A 78 -12.90 3.78 -10.59
CA GLY A 78 -11.45 3.62 -10.59
C GLY A 78 -10.74 4.58 -9.64
N GLN A 79 -9.60 4.17 -9.08
CA GLN A 79 -8.77 5.02 -8.24
C GLN A 79 -7.38 5.24 -8.83
N ARG A 80 -6.86 6.45 -8.63
CA ARG A 80 -5.42 6.73 -8.71
C ARG A 80 -4.94 7.29 -7.38
N HIS A 81 -3.66 7.09 -7.09
CA HIS A 81 -3.11 7.32 -5.77
C HIS A 81 -1.83 8.13 -5.82
N TYR A 82 -1.69 9.08 -4.90
CA TYR A 82 -0.39 9.66 -4.57
C TYR A 82 0.14 9.00 -3.30
N THR A 83 1.29 8.32 -3.42
CA THR A 83 1.93 7.51 -2.37
C THR A 83 3.30 8.06 -1.96
N GLY A 84 3.51 9.36 -2.13
CA GLY A 84 4.79 10.01 -1.83
C GLY A 84 5.07 10.22 -0.33
N HIS A 85 4.04 10.21 0.51
CA HIS A 85 4.20 10.32 1.96
C HIS A 85 4.68 9.00 2.56
N THR A 86 5.59 9.09 3.53
CA THR A 86 6.08 7.93 4.29
C THR A 86 5.31 7.67 5.58
N GLU A 87 4.48 8.62 6.01
CA GLU A 87 3.67 8.60 7.24
C GLU A 87 2.26 9.14 6.97
N ASP A 88 1.35 9.01 7.94
CA ASP A 88 -0.05 9.42 7.80
C ASP A 88 -0.22 10.88 7.39
N ILE A 89 -0.97 11.12 6.31
CA ILE A 89 -1.41 12.46 5.90
C ILE A 89 -2.34 13.02 6.98
N GLN A 90 -1.99 14.19 7.53
CA GLN A 90 -2.77 14.85 8.58
C GLN A 90 -3.66 15.97 8.05
N CYS A 91 -3.23 16.64 6.98
CA CYS A 91 -3.98 17.70 6.31
C CYS A 91 -3.74 17.63 4.81
N MET A 92 -4.67 18.21 4.05
CA MET A 92 -4.56 18.37 2.61
C MET A 92 -5.35 19.63 2.24
N ASP A 93 -4.99 20.30 1.15
CA ASP A 93 -5.77 21.40 0.61
C ASP A 93 -5.63 21.49 -0.91
N LEU A 94 -6.67 22.02 -1.54
CA LEU A 94 -6.74 22.23 -2.98
C LEU A 94 -6.47 23.70 -3.29
N HIS A 95 -5.40 23.98 -4.07
CA HIS A 95 -5.09 25.33 -4.50
C HIS A 95 -6.27 25.95 -5.29
N PRO A 96 -6.53 27.27 -5.21
CA PRO A 96 -7.66 27.90 -5.90
C PRO A 96 -7.73 27.69 -7.42
N SER A 97 -6.59 27.45 -8.09
CA SER A 97 -6.56 27.08 -9.51
C SER A 97 -7.18 25.70 -9.79
N ARG A 98 -7.32 24.86 -8.77
CA ARG A 98 -7.79 23.47 -8.81
C ARG A 98 -6.90 22.50 -9.59
N GLU A 99 -5.66 22.90 -9.86
CA GLU A 99 -4.66 22.08 -10.56
C GLU A 99 -3.59 21.52 -9.61
N MET A 100 -3.49 22.03 -8.39
CA MET A 100 -2.45 21.68 -7.43
C MET A 100 -3.06 21.31 -6.08
N VAL A 101 -2.49 20.28 -5.46
CA VAL A 101 -2.84 19.80 -4.13
C VAL A 101 -1.60 19.89 -3.26
N ALA A 102 -1.76 20.36 -2.03
CA ALA A 102 -0.74 20.31 -0.99
C ALA A 102 -1.23 19.45 0.17
N SER A 103 -0.33 18.71 0.80
CA SER A 103 -0.60 17.73 1.87
C SER A 103 0.62 17.58 2.75
#